data_AF-J7L7N0-F1
#
_entry.id   AF-J7L7N0-F1
#
_cell.length_a   1.000
_cell.length_b   1.000
_cell.length_c   1.000
_cell.angle_alpha   90.00
_cell.angle_beta   90.00
_cell.angle_gamma   90.00
#
_symmetry.space_group_name_H-M   'P 1'
#
loop_
_entity.id
_entity.type
_entity.pdbx_description
1 polymer ?
#
loop_
_entity_poly.entity_id
_entity_poly.type
_entity_poly.pdbx_seq_one_letter_code
_entity_poly.pdbx_strand_id
1 'polypeptide(L)'
;MTPGSPVVAIDGETQVTAWHELYDAPERFGVTTDQLNRVRLPFELYFGLEVTDARQIFYDRNVEGVPVAKNLAMSMDQRDIGTKIARKIAESVKVEHEGRIVPFADLVQAKKRQLTKGDPQVVTLSALRVLVITALYGRQGIGLSSSTVHEDHLPRGFDLHLVEHELTALLSQLVSDLYPHFRSRSAISAPAVLAGLGVAVHQTTSWSTGHERIGFQELQRLIAPIRWEREARYWHGIAASANVSGVLNFAGGAKDAGGRVADAILHPESDYGRRIRGF
;
A
#
# COMPACT_ATOMS: atom_id res chain seq x y z
N MET A 1 39.03 12.67 9.37
CA MET A 1 37.70 12.96 9.96
C MET A 1 37.87 13.08 11.45
N THR A 2 37.49 14.20 12.05
CA THR A 2 37.52 14.41 13.50
C THR A 2 36.34 13.67 14.15
N PRO A 3 36.56 12.93 15.26
CA PRO A 3 35.48 12.32 16.04
C PRO A 3 34.47 13.40 16.46
N GLY A 4 33.18 13.15 16.25
CA GLY A 4 32.10 14.08 16.62
C GLY A 4 31.62 15.02 15.52
N SER A 5 32.08 14.88 14.27
CA SER A 5 31.41 15.56 13.14
C SER A 5 29.99 15.01 13.01
N PRO A 6 28.92 15.84 13.04
CA PRO A 6 27.57 15.36 12.86
C PRO A 6 27.47 14.74 11.46
N VAL A 7 27.28 13.43 11.41
CA VAL A 7 26.94 12.74 10.17
C VAL A 7 25.51 13.15 9.88
N VAL A 8 25.34 14.20 9.07
CA VAL A 8 24.06 14.52 8.49
C VAL A 8 23.84 13.50 7.40
N ALA A 9 23.13 12.43 7.75
CA ALA A 9 22.68 11.49 6.75
C ALA A 9 21.66 12.24 5.87
N ILE A 10 22.04 12.49 4.62
CA ILE A 10 21.19 13.05 3.55
C ILE A 10 20.82 11.89 2.64
N ASP A 11 19.61 11.84 2.10
CA ASP A 11 19.19 10.69 1.30
C ASP A 11 20.05 10.59 0.03
N GLY A 12 20.30 9.38 -0.44
CA GLY A 12 21.21 9.14 -1.55
C GLY A 12 20.81 9.87 -2.84
N GLU A 13 19.51 10.06 -3.11
CA GLU A 13 19.05 10.79 -4.31
C GLU A 13 19.36 12.29 -4.19
N THR A 14 19.14 12.89 -3.02
CA THR A 14 19.48 14.30 -2.74
C THR A 14 20.98 14.50 -2.73
N GLN A 15 21.78 13.57 -2.18
CA GLN A 15 23.24 13.66 -2.25
C GLN A 15 23.75 13.57 -3.69
N VAL A 16 23.25 12.62 -4.48
CA VAL A 16 23.65 12.47 -5.89
C VAL A 16 23.24 13.70 -6.70
N THR A 17 22.02 14.21 -6.49
CA THR A 17 21.55 15.43 -7.16
C THR A 17 22.40 16.64 -6.76
N ALA A 18 22.69 16.80 -5.47
CA ALA A 18 23.57 17.86 -4.98
C ALA A 18 24.97 17.72 -5.58
N TRP A 19 25.52 16.50 -5.67
CA TRP A 19 26.80 16.26 -6.32
C TRP A 19 26.80 16.65 -7.80
N HIS A 20 25.73 16.36 -8.53
CA HIS A 20 25.57 16.80 -9.92
C HIS A 20 25.49 18.33 -10.03
N GLU A 21 24.65 19.01 -9.24
CA GLU A 21 24.55 20.47 -9.27
C GLU A 21 25.88 21.15 -8.92
N LEU A 22 26.62 20.55 -7.98
CA LEU A 22 27.90 21.05 -7.51
C LEU A 22 29.03 20.79 -8.52
N TYR A 23 28.97 19.71 -9.31
CA TYR A 23 29.86 19.49 -10.46
C TYR A 23 29.55 20.39 -11.66
N ASP A 24 28.27 20.70 -11.90
CA ASP A 24 27.83 21.51 -13.03
C ASP A 24 28.22 22.99 -12.86
N ALA A 25 28.24 23.50 -11.62
CA ALA A 25 28.64 24.88 -11.32
C ALA A 25 29.42 25.01 -9.99
N PRO A 26 30.67 24.51 -9.90
CA PRO A 26 31.45 24.50 -8.66
C PRO A 26 31.65 25.90 -8.06
N GLU A 27 31.88 26.92 -8.90
CA GLU A 27 32.20 28.27 -8.44
C GLU A 27 31.02 28.93 -7.73
N ARG A 28 29.78 28.55 -8.07
CA ARG A 28 28.56 29.04 -7.41
C ARG A 28 28.53 28.67 -5.92
N PHE A 29 29.22 27.60 -5.54
CA PHE A 29 29.31 27.10 -4.18
C PHE A 29 30.66 27.38 -3.52
N GLY A 30 31.50 28.23 -4.14
CA GLY A 30 32.79 28.64 -3.60
C GLY A 30 33.85 27.53 -3.60
N VAL A 31 33.69 26.52 -4.46
CA VAL A 31 34.66 25.43 -4.65
C VAL A 31 35.11 25.33 -6.10
N THR A 32 36.23 24.65 -6.32
CA THR A 32 36.78 24.39 -7.66
C THR A 32 36.58 22.93 -8.03
N THR A 33 36.55 22.62 -9.33
CA THR A 33 36.50 21.25 -9.84
C THR A 33 37.64 20.39 -9.29
N ASP A 34 38.84 20.97 -9.13
CA ASP A 34 39.99 20.28 -8.53
C ASP A 34 39.80 19.93 -7.06
N GLN A 35 39.13 20.79 -6.28
CA GLN A 35 38.75 20.47 -4.90
C GLN A 35 37.73 19.34 -4.85
N LEU A 36 36.77 19.30 -5.80
CA LEU A 36 35.77 18.23 -5.89
C LEU A 36 36.39 16.89 -6.28
N ASN A 37 37.30 16.87 -7.25
CA ASN A 37 38.02 15.66 -7.67
C ASN A 37 38.87 15.04 -6.54
N ARG A 38 39.22 15.83 -5.52
CA ARG A 38 39.95 15.35 -4.34
C ARG A 38 39.05 14.74 -3.27
N VAL A 39 37.74 14.99 -3.32
CA VAL A 39 36.80 14.36 -2.40
C VAL A 39 36.75 12.87 -2.73
N ARG A 40 36.96 12.04 -1.71
CA ARG A 40 36.83 10.58 -1.81
C ARG A 40 35.51 10.19 -1.20
N LEU A 41 34.61 9.66 -2.03
CA LEU A 41 33.35 9.10 -1.56
C LEU A 41 33.57 7.63 -1.19
N PRO A 42 33.41 7.26 0.09
CA PRO A 42 33.41 5.85 0.46
C PRO A 42 32.17 5.19 -0.16
N PHE A 43 32.38 4.06 -0.81
CA PHE A 43 31.29 3.21 -1.30
C PHE A 43 31.56 1.77 -0.88
N GLU A 44 30.48 1.04 -0.61
CA GLU A 44 30.51 -0.39 -0.36
C GLU A 44 29.76 -1.06 -1.51
N LEU A 45 30.37 -2.08 -2.09
CA LEU A 45 29.77 -2.85 -3.18
C LEU A 45 29.59 -4.29 -2.73
N TYR A 46 28.34 -4.70 -2.65
CA TYR A 46 27.95 -6.02 -2.21
C TYR A 46 27.62 -6.88 -3.42
N PHE A 47 28.17 -8.09 -3.46
CA PHE A 47 27.94 -9.07 -4.53
C PHE A 47 27.15 -10.27 -4.00
N GLY A 48 26.37 -10.91 -4.87
CA GLY A 48 25.61 -12.11 -4.53
C GLY A 48 24.42 -11.86 -3.60
N LEU A 49 23.94 -10.62 -3.52
CA LEU A 49 22.73 -10.27 -2.77
C LEU A 49 21.50 -10.39 -3.65
N GLU A 50 20.41 -10.89 -3.07
CA GLU A 50 19.10 -10.85 -3.69
C GLU A 50 18.53 -9.43 -3.64
N VAL A 51 17.55 -9.15 -4.50
CA VAL A 51 16.86 -7.84 -4.51
C VAL A 51 16.23 -7.53 -3.15
N THR A 52 15.75 -8.55 -2.43
CA THR A 52 15.20 -8.41 -1.07
C THR A 52 16.25 -7.94 -0.07
N ASP A 53 17.47 -8.46 -0.15
CA ASP A 53 18.56 -8.07 0.75
C ASP A 53 18.96 -6.61 0.49
N ALA A 54 19.08 -6.23 -0.78
CA ALA A 54 19.37 -4.86 -1.16
C ALA A 54 18.31 -3.87 -0.65
N ARG A 55 17.02 -4.24 -0.66
CA ARG A 55 15.93 -3.42 -0.10
C ARG A 55 16.06 -3.26 1.41
N GLN A 56 16.37 -4.35 2.13
CA GLN A 56 16.53 -4.28 3.58
C GLN A 56 17.74 -3.42 3.97
N ILE A 57 18.87 -3.58 3.28
CA ILE A 57 20.05 -2.72 3.47
C ILE A 57 19.70 -1.25 3.21
N PHE A 58 18.93 -0.97 2.16
CA PHE A 58 18.45 0.39 1.91
C PHE A 58 17.63 0.90 3.09
N TYR A 59 16.68 0.12 3.59
CA TYR A 59 15.85 0.50 4.74
C TYR A 59 16.71 0.81 5.97
N ASP A 60 17.54 -0.13 6.40
CA ASP A 60 18.33 -0.02 7.63
C ASP A 60 19.35 1.12 7.56
N ARG A 61 19.97 1.37 6.38
CA ARG A 61 21.03 2.38 6.24
C ARG A 61 20.51 3.76 5.86
N ASN A 62 19.41 3.86 5.12
CA ASN A 62 18.90 5.14 4.63
C ASN A 62 17.67 5.60 5.40
N VAL A 63 16.72 4.72 5.72
CA VAL A 63 15.45 5.14 6.34
C VAL A 63 15.64 5.43 7.83
N GLU A 64 16.42 4.61 8.53
CA GLU A 64 16.71 4.84 9.96
C GLU A 64 17.67 6.02 10.17
N GLY A 65 18.51 6.33 9.18
CA GLY A 65 19.43 7.46 9.20
C GLY A 65 18.86 8.77 8.66
N VAL A 66 17.98 8.70 7.63
CA VAL A 66 17.45 9.87 6.90
C VAL A 66 15.96 9.74 6.65
N PRO A 67 15.17 10.81 6.86
CA PRO A 67 13.79 10.85 6.42
C PRO A 67 13.68 10.70 4.89
N VAL A 68 13.21 9.55 4.41
CA VAL A 68 12.80 9.35 3.02
C VAL A 68 11.28 9.40 2.88
N ALA A 69 10.78 9.44 1.64
CA ALA A 69 9.35 9.31 1.38
C ALA A 69 8.78 8.05 2.03
N LYS A 70 7.77 8.19 2.89
CA LYS A 70 7.22 7.12 3.73
C LYS A 70 6.85 5.83 2.98
N ASN A 71 6.29 5.96 1.79
CA ASN A 71 5.94 4.79 0.97
C ASN A 71 7.16 4.06 0.43
N LEU A 72 8.22 4.80 0.08
CA LEU A 72 9.49 4.22 -0.35
C LEU A 72 10.10 3.44 0.81
N ALA A 73 10.24 4.08 1.98
CA ALA A 73 10.67 3.43 3.21
C ALA A 73 9.92 2.12 3.46
N MET A 74 8.59 2.17 3.53
CA MET A 74 7.77 0.98 3.79
C MET A 74 7.92 -0.10 2.70
N SER A 75 8.10 0.28 1.43
CA SER A 75 8.29 -0.68 0.34
C SER A 75 9.64 -1.41 0.40
N MET A 76 10.62 -0.82 1.08
CA MET A 76 11.99 -1.32 1.24
C MET A 76 12.15 -2.18 2.49
N ASP A 77 11.33 -1.97 3.52
CA ASP A 77 11.32 -2.82 4.70
C ASP A 77 10.83 -4.23 4.38
N GLN A 78 11.73 -5.22 4.41
CA GLN A 78 11.37 -6.62 4.21
C GLN A 78 10.78 -7.25 5.48
N ARG A 79 10.92 -6.60 6.64
CA ARG A 79 10.36 -7.06 7.93
C ARG A 79 8.90 -6.62 8.11
N ASP A 80 8.38 -5.75 7.24
CA ASP A 80 6.99 -5.32 7.27
C ASP A 80 6.06 -6.41 6.74
N ILE A 81 5.31 -7.04 7.65
CA ILE A 81 4.40 -8.16 7.34
C ILE A 81 3.36 -7.74 6.30
N GLY A 82 2.80 -6.54 6.44
CA GLY A 82 1.78 -6.02 5.53
C GLY A 82 2.28 -5.95 4.08
N THR A 83 3.48 -5.43 3.88
CA THR A 83 4.10 -5.32 2.55
C THR A 83 4.49 -6.68 2.01
N LYS A 84 5.05 -7.56 2.84
CA LYS A 84 5.43 -8.92 2.45
C LYS A 84 4.22 -9.71 1.94
N ILE A 85 3.13 -9.74 2.70
CA ILE A 85 1.89 -10.42 2.32
C ILE A 85 1.28 -9.77 1.07
N ALA A 86 1.27 -8.43 0.98
CA ALA A 86 0.75 -7.73 -0.21
C ALA A 86 1.51 -8.09 -1.49
N ARG A 87 2.85 -8.23 -1.43
CA ARG A 87 3.66 -8.73 -2.56
C ARG A 87 3.31 -10.17 -2.90
N LYS A 88 3.22 -11.04 -1.89
CA LYS A 88 2.86 -12.44 -2.08
C LYS A 88 1.49 -12.62 -2.77
N ILE A 89 0.49 -11.82 -2.37
CA ILE A 89 -0.84 -11.79 -3.04
C ILE A 89 -0.72 -11.31 -4.49
N ALA A 90 0.11 -10.30 -4.75
CA ALA A 90 0.31 -9.81 -6.11
C ALA A 90 0.99 -10.86 -7.00
N GLU A 91 1.89 -11.66 -6.44
CA GLU A 91 2.64 -12.72 -7.13
C GLU A 91 1.82 -14.01 -7.30
N SER A 92 0.89 -14.31 -6.38
CA SER A 92 0.07 -15.52 -6.41
C SER A 92 -1.10 -15.45 -7.41
N VAL A 93 -1.55 -14.25 -7.76
CA VAL A 93 -2.73 -14.05 -8.60
C VAL A 93 -2.35 -13.90 -10.07
N LYS A 94 -3.05 -14.63 -10.94
CA LYS A 94 -3.00 -14.46 -12.40
C LYS A 94 -4.36 -14.02 -12.91
N VAL A 95 -4.40 -13.02 -13.79
CA VAL A 95 -5.63 -12.38 -14.25
C VAL A 95 -5.62 -12.21 -15.76
N GLU A 96 -6.80 -12.23 -16.37
CA GLU A 96 -6.95 -11.94 -17.79
C GLU A 96 -6.96 -10.42 -18.03
N HIS A 97 -5.85 -9.85 -18.50
CA HIS A 97 -5.74 -8.46 -18.89
C HIS A 97 -5.63 -8.37 -20.42
N GLU A 98 -6.57 -7.65 -21.05
CA GLU A 98 -6.52 -7.39 -22.50
C GLU A 98 -6.36 -8.66 -23.37
N GLY A 99 -7.06 -9.73 -22.99
CA GLY A 99 -7.05 -11.02 -23.71
C GLY A 99 -5.81 -11.88 -23.44
N ARG A 100 -4.99 -11.54 -22.42
CA ARG A 100 -3.82 -12.33 -21.99
C ARG A 100 -3.85 -12.60 -20.51
N ILE A 101 -3.42 -13.79 -20.10
CA ILE A 101 -3.22 -14.10 -18.68
C ILE A 101 -1.86 -13.52 -18.26
N VAL A 102 -1.88 -12.58 -17.33
CA VAL A 102 -0.69 -11.92 -16.77
C VAL A 102 -0.64 -12.06 -15.26
N PRO A 103 0.56 -12.09 -14.64
CA PRO A 103 0.70 -11.94 -13.19
C PRO A 103 0.10 -10.61 -12.72
N PHE A 104 -0.66 -10.63 -11.62
CA PHE A 104 -1.25 -9.41 -11.08
C PHE A 104 -0.18 -8.41 -10.61
N ALA A 105 0.99 -8.91 -10.17
CA ALA A 105 2.16 -8.11 -9.82
C ALA A 105 2.56 -7.09 -10.91
N ASP A 106 2.42 -7.43 -12.20
CA ASP A 106 2.74 -6.52 -13.32
C ASP A 106 1.78 -5.32 -13.40
N LEU A 107 0.59 -5.49 -12.81
CA LEU A 107 -0.48 -4.48 -12.73
C LEU A 107 -0.48 -3.72 -11.39
N VAL A 108 0.52 -3.95 -10.52
CA VAL A 108 0.68 -3.27 -9.23
C VAL A 108 1.79 -2.23 -9.30
N GLN A 109 1.46 -0.98 -8.97
CA GLN A 109 2.44 0.11 -8.94
C GLN A 109 3.15 0.13 -7.58
N ALA A 110 4.39 -0.33 -7.55
CA ALA A 110 5.17 -0.42 -6.31
C ALA A 110 5.78 0.91 -5.85
N LYS A 111 6.03 1.87 -6.76
CA LYS A 111 6.82 3.08 -6.47
C LYS A 111 5.97 4.32 -6.22
N LYS A 112 4.92 4.54 -7.02
CA LYS A 112 4.10 5.76 -6.92
C LYS A 112 3.13 5.69 -5.74
N ARG A 113 2.93 6.85 -5.09
CA ARG A 113 1.91 7.02 -4.03
C ARG A 113 0.48 6.93 -4.56
N GLN A 114 0.26 7.41 -5.77
CA GLN A 114 -1.05 7.45 -6.43
C GLN A 114 -0.88 7.11 -7.91
N LEU A 115 -1.90 6.47 -8.48
CA LEU A 115 -1.97 6.22 -9.92
C LEU A 115 -2.46 7.47 -10.65
N THR A 116 -1.94 7.65 -11.84
CA THR A 116 -2.38 8.64 -12.83
C THR A 116 -3.13 7.94 -13.96
N LYS A 117 -3.89 8.71 -14.75
CA LYS A 117 -4.67 8.15 -15.87
C LYS A 117 -3.79 7.39 -16.88
N GLY A 118 -2.55 7.81 -17.08
CA GLY A 118 -1.62 7.20 -18.03
C GLY A 118 -0.87 5.97 -17.51
N ASP A 119 -0.97 5.65 -16.22
CA ASP A 119 -0.34 4.42 -15.71
C ASP A 119 -1.05 3.18 -16.31
N PRO A 120 -0.35 2.08 -16.60
CA PRO A 120 -1.01 0.81 -16.95
C PRO A 120 -1.48 0.04 -15.71
N GLN A 121 -0.87 0.31 -14.54
CA GLN A 121 -1.23 -0.35 -13.29
C GLN A 121 -2.62 0.04 -12.80
N VAL A 122 -3.26 -0.88 -12.07
CA VAL A 122 -4.66 -0.76 -11.61
C VAL A 122 -4.77 -0.48 -10.12
N VAL A 123 -3.73 -0.78 -9.35
CA VAL A 123 -3.64 -0.51 -7.91
C VAL A 123 -2.19 -0.22 -7.51
N THR A 124 -1.97 0.52 -6.41
CA THR A 124 -0.62 0.67 -5.84
C THR A 124 -0.34 -0.42 -4.81
N LEU A 125 0.93 -0.78 -4.62
CA LEU A 125 1.34 -1.71 -3.56
C LEU A 125 0.94 -1.18 -2.17
N SER A 126 1.02 0.13 -1.96
CA SER A 126 0.59 0.77 -0.72
C SER A 126 -0.91 0.59 -0.44
N ALA A 127 -1.75 0.57 -1.47
CA ALA A 127 -3.18 0.37 -1.32
C ALA A 127 -3.52 -1.12 -1.08
N LEU A 128 -2.80 -2.04 -1.72
CA LEU A 128 -2.88 -3.48 -1.39
C LEU A 128 -2.41 -3.76 0.04
N ARG A 129 -1.34 -3.11 0.49
CA ARG A 129 -0.88 -3.20 1.88
C ARG A 129 -1.97 -2.74 2.85
N VAL A 130 -2.70 -1.67 2.54
CA VAL A 130 -3.82 -1.21 3.36
C VAL A 130 -4.87 -2.32 3.50
N LEU A 131 -5.28 -2.95 2.40
CA LEU A 131 -6.19 -4.11 2.41
C LEU A 131 -5.70 -5.19 3.36
N VAL A 132 -4.44 -5.61 3.22
CA VAL A 132 -3.80 -6.64 4.08
C VAL A 132 -3.81 -6.25 5.55
N ILE A 133 -3.36 -5.04 5.89
CA ILE A 133 -3.29 -4.58 7.29
C ILE A 133 -4.69 -4.54 7.92
N THR A 134 -5.70 -4.07 7.18
CA THR A 134 -7.08 -4.08 7.68
C THR A 134 -7.70 -5.46 7.73
N ALA A 135 -7.30 -6.40 6.87
CA ALA A 135 -7.70 -7.81 6.97
C ALA A 135 -7.06 -8.50 8.19
N LEU A 136 -5.82 -8.14 8.51
CA LEU A 136 -5.11 -8.68 9.67
C LEU A 136 -5.69 -8.15 10.99
N TYR A 137 -5.92 -6.84 11.11
CA TYR A 137 -6.27 -6.17 12.37
C TYR A 137 -7.72 -5.67 12.46
N GLY A 138 -8.52 -5.92 11.44
CA GLY A 138 -9.87 -5.37 11.35
C GLY A 138 -9.85 -3.85 11.36
N ARG A 139 -10.83 -3.25 12.05
CA ARG A 139 -11.01 -1.80 12.12
C ARG A 139 -9.80 -1.08 12.73
N GLN A 140 -9.09 -1.71 13.67
CA GLN A 140 -7.88 -1.12 14.27
C GLN A 140 -6.75 -0.98 13.25
N GLY A 141 -6.72 -1.84 12.22
CA GLY A 141 -5.76 -1.78 11.11
C GLY A 141 -5.80 -0.47 10.33
N ILE A 142 -6.91 0.26 10.35
CA ILE A 142 -7.00 1.59 9.72
C ILE A 142 -5.96 2.55 10.32
N GLY A 143 -5.78 2.51 11.64
CA GLY A 143 -4.79 3.30 12.37
C GLY A 143 -3.35 2.92 11.99
N LEU A 144 -3.13 1.63 11.71
CA LEU A 144 -1.84 0.99 11.42
C LEU A 144 -1.48 0.98 9.92
N SER A 145 -2.40 1.39 9.04
CA SER A 145 -2.20 1.39 7.57
C SER A 145 -0.97 2.15 7.08
N SER A 146 -0.42 3.05 7.92
CA SER A 146 0.80 3.81 7.66
C SER A 146 1.95 3.49 8.62
N SER A 147 1.80 2.49 9.49
CA SER A 147 2.85 2.08 10.43
C SER A 147 3.50 0.80 9.94
N THR A 148 4.77 0.61 10.20
CA THR A 148 5.43 -0.70 10.02
C THR A 148 4.85 -1.69 11.01
N VAL A 149 4.60 -2.92 10.55
CA VAL A 149 4.04 -3.99 11.38
C VAL A 149 4.98 -5.20 11.34
N HIS A 150 5.39 -5.63 12.53
CA HIS A 150 6.28 -6.76 12.73
C HIS A 150 5.59 -7.91 13.47
N GLU A 151 6.29 -9.03 13.63
CA GLU A 151 5.74 -10.29 14.13
C GLU A 151 5.21 -10.21 15.57
N ASP A 152 5.82 -9.37 16.40
CA ASP A 152 5.37 -9.05 17.76
C ASP A 152 3.99 -8.36 17.82
N HIS A 153 3.52 -7.84 16.68
CA HIS A 153 2.21 -7.22 16.56
C HIS A 153 1.13 -8.22 16.10
N LEU A 154 1.42 -9.51 15.89
CA LEU A 154 0.42 -10.46 15.43
C LEU A 154 -0.67 -10.74 16.48
N PRO A 155 -1.87 -11.19 16.05
CA PRO A 155 -2.90 -11.65 16.97
C PRO A 155 -2.37 -12.74 17.91
N ARG A 156 -2.69 -12.65 19.21
CA ARG A 156 -2.20 -13.60 20.21
C ARG A 156 -2.57 -15.04 19.83
N GLY A 157 -1.59 -15.94 19.87
CA GLY A 157 -1.79 -17.36 19.58
C GLY A 157 -1.73 -17.73 18.10
N PHE A 158 -1.42 -16.78 17.22
CA PHE A 158 -1.21 -17.02 15.80
C PHE A 158 0.23 -16.73 15.42
N ASP A 159 0.88 -17.66 14.71
CA ASP A 159 2.19 -17.43 14.13
C ASP A 159 2.10 -16.77 12.75
N LEU A 160 3.21 -16.21 12.29
CA LEU A 160 3.30 -15.51 11.01
C LEU A 160 2.95 -16.41 9.83
N HIS A 161 3.35 -17.69 9.86
CA HIS A 161 3.16 -18.61 8.75
C HIS A 161 1.68 -18.91 8.51
N LEU A 162 0.92 -19.16 9.59
CA LEU A 162 -0.52 -19.39 9.54
C LEU A 162 -1.25 -18.15 9.03
N VAL A 163 -0.94 -16.97 9.57
CA VAL A 163 -1.52 -15.70 9.14
C VAL A 163 -1.24 -15.42 7.67
N GLU A 164 0.02 -15.59 7.25
CA GLU A 164 0.44 -15.38 5.86
C GLU A 164 -0.28 -16.34 4.92
N HIS A 165 -0.40 -17.62 5.28
CA HIS A 165 -1.10 -18.62 4.49
C HIS A 165 -2.59 -18.27 4.32
N GLU A 166 -3.28 -18.02 5.43
CA GLU A 166 -4.71 -17.74 5.44
C GLU A 166 -5.06 -16.44 4.70
N LEU A 167 -4.35 -15.33 4.99
CA LEU A 167 -4.58 -14.06 4.32
C LEU A 167 -4.23 -14.12 2.83
N THR A 168 -3.15 -14.80 2.46
CA THR A 168 -2.78 -14.94 1.05
C THR A 168 -3.88 -15.68 0.30
N ALA A 169 -4.41 -16.78 0.84
CA ALA A 169 -5.49 -17.53 0.21
C ALA A 169 -6.76 -16.68 0.04
N LEU A 170 -7.25 -16.06 1.13
CA LEU A 170 -8.48 -15.25 1.13
C LEU A 170 -8.37 -14.06 0.19
N LEU A 171 -7.28 -13.29 0.27
CA LEU A 171 -7.11 -12.07 -0.50
C LEU A 171 -6.77 -12.34 -1.96
N SER A 172 -6.08 -13.44 -2.29
CA SER A 172 -5.85 -13.83 -3.69
C SER A 172 -7.16 -14.17 -4.40
N GLN A 173 -8.05 -14.91 -3.73
CA GLN A 173 -9.38 -15.21 -4.26
C GLN A 173 -10.18 -13.92 -4.45
N LEU A 174 -10.22 -13.06 -3.42
CA LEU A 174 -10.94 -11.79 -3.47
C LEU A 174 -10.44 -10.85 -4.58
N VAL A 175 -9.13 -10.72 -4.75
CA VAL A 175 -8.52 -9.89 -5.80
C VAL A 175 -8.86 -10.46 -7.18
N SER A 176 -8.86 -11.79 -7.34
CA SER A 176 -9.25 -12.44 -8.59
C SER A 176 -10.71 -12.17 -8.93
N ASP A 177 -11.62 -12.33 -7.98
CA ASP A 177 -13.06 -12.10 -8.15
C ASP A 177 -13.36 -10.64 -8.50
N LEU A 178 -12.65 -9.70 -7.86
CA LEU A 178 -12.87 -8.27 -8.04
C LEU A 178 -11.99 -7.63 -9.12
N TYR A 179 -11.18 -8.43 -9.81
CA TYR A 179 -10.27 -7.93 -10.83
C TYR A 179 -10.94 -7.12 -11.96
N PRO A 180 -12.14 -7.47 -12.47
CA PRO A 180 -12.85 -6.62 -13.45
C PRO A 180 -13.05 -5.18 -12.96
N HIS A 181 -13.26 -4.98 -11.66
CA HIS A 181 -13.42 -3.67 -11.03
C HIS A 181 -12.08 -2.94 -10.87
N PHE A 182 -10.99 -3.66 -10.60
CA PHE A 182 -9.65 -3.08 -10.63
C PHE A 182 -9.28 -2.61 -12.05
N ARG A 183 -9.49 -3.46 -13.06
CA ARG A 183 -9.21 -3.16 -14.47
C ARG A 183 -9.94 -1.91 -14.96
N SER A 184 -11.22 -1.76 -14.59
CA SER A 184 -12.03 -0.58 -14.90
C SER A 184 -11.70 0.65 -14.04
N ARG A 185 -10.73 0.54 -13.12
CA ARG A 185 -10.32 1.58 -12.18
C ARG A 185 -11.50 2.19 -11.44
N SER A 186 -12.39 1.33 -10.97
CA SER A 186 -13.60 1.69 -10.28
C SER A 186 -13.30 2.28 -8.88
N ALA A 187 -14.30 2.38 -8.00
CA ALA A 187 -14.09 2.78 -6.61
C ALA A 187 -13.16 1.82 -5.85
N ILE A 188 -13.06 0.56 -6.26
CA ILE A 188 -12.27 -0.46 -5.54
C ILE A 188 -10.78 -0.13 -5.45
N SER A 189 -10.23 0.61 -6.42
CA SER A 189 -8.81 0.99 -6.41
C SER A 189 -8.47 2.09 -5.40
N ALA A 190 -9.49 2.69 -4.75
CA ALA A 190 -9.29 3.73 -3.75
C ALA A 190 -8.79 3.14 -2.42
N PRO A 191 -7.76 3.72 -1.77
CA PRO A 191 -7.24 3.24 -0.50
C PRO A 191 -8.28 3.11 0.62
N ALA A 192 -9.22 4.06 0.72
CA ALA A 192 -10.31 3.99 1.69
C ALA A 192 -11.26 2.81 1.45
N VAL A 193 -11.49 2.47 0.18
CA VAL A 193 -12.36 1.35 -0.19
C VAL A 193 -11.67 0.02 0.14
N LEU A 194 -10.39 -0.10 -0.18
CA LEU A 194 -9.58 -1.27 0.18
C LEU A 194 -9.42 -1.43 1.70
N ALA A 195 -9.32 -0.33 2.44
CA ALA A 195 -9.33 -0.37 3.90
C ALA A 195 -10.65 -0.94 4.43
N GLY A 196 -11.79 -0.44 3.95
CA GLY A 196 -13.10 -0.95 4.37
C GLY A 196 -13.32 -2.41 3.98
N LEU A 197 -12.88 -2.79 2.78
CA LEU A 197 -12.92 -4.17 2.31
C LEU A 197 -12.06 -5.08 3.19
N GLY A 198 -10.86 -4.65 3.59
CA GLY A 198 -10.03 -5.45 4.49
C GLY A 198 -10.64 -5.60 5.88
N VAL A 199 -11.30 -4.55 6.42
CA VAL A 199 -12.07 -4.70 7.67
C VAL A 199 -13.18 -5.75 7.52
N ALA A 200 -13.85 -5.81 6.36
CA ALA A 200 -14.86 -6.83 6.10
C ALA A 200 -14.24 -8.24 5.96
N VAL A 201 -13.10 -8.37 5.27
CA VAL A 201 -12.32 -9.63 5.19
C VAL A 201 -11.85 -10.11 6.55
N HIS A 202 -11.49 -9.19 7.45
CA HIS A 202 -11.10 -9.56 8.81
C HIS A 202 -12.17 -10.41 9.49
N GLN A 203 -13.46 -10.14 9.25
CA GLN A 203 -14.55 -10.92 9.83
C GLN A 203 -14.59 -12.39 9.36
N THR A 204 -13.83 -12.74 8.31
CA THR A 204 -13.73 -14.13 7.84
C THR A 204 -12.53 -14.87 8.41
N THR A 205 -11.59 -14.19 9.08
CA THR A 205 -10.37 -14.83 9.54
C THR A 205 -10.59 -15.69 10.78
N SER A 206 -9.68 -16.62 11.02
CA SER A 206 -9.69 -17.51 12.19
C SER A 206 -9.45 -16.79 13.52
N TRP A 207 -8.83 -15.60 13.48
CA TRP A 207 -8.53 -14.78 14.66
C TRP A 207 -9.49 -13.60 14.88
N SER A 208 -10.53 -13.42 14.05
CA SER A 208 -11.57 -12.43 14.38
C SER A 208 -12.32 -12.88 15.64
N THR A 209 -12.29 -12.02 16.66
CA THR A 209 -12.92 -12.26 17.96
C THR A 209 -14.29 -11.58 18.09
N GLY A 210 -14.77 -10.93 17.03
CA GLY A 210 -16.05 -10.21 17.03
C GLY A 210 -17.27 -11.13 16.95
N HIS A 211 -18.42 -10.62 17.41
CA HIS A 211 -19.72 -11.28 17.30
C HIS A 211 -20.22 -11.47 15.84
N GLU A 212 -19.51 -10.89 14.88
CA GLU A 212 -19.87 -10.82 13.46
C GLU A 212 -18.97 -11.69 12.58
N ARG A 213 -18.39 -12.78 13.12
CA ARG A 213 -17.60 -13.69 12.30
C ARG A 213 -18.49 -14.27 11.19
N ILE A 214 -18.12 -14.03 9.95
CA ILE A 214 -18.85 -14.49 8.76
C ILE A 214 -17.99 -15.44 7.93
N GLY A 215 -18.62 -16.33 7.17
CA GLY A 215 -17.89 -17.14 6.19
C GLY A 215 -17.47 -16.33 4.97
N PHE A 216 -16.46 -16.79 4.24
CA PHE A 216 -16.02 -16.13 2.99
C PHE A 216 -17.15 -16.04 1.94
N GLN A 217 -18.01 -17.05 1.85
CA GLN A 217 -19.19 -17.02 0.97
C GLN A 217 -20.21 -15.94 1.38
N GLU A 218 -20.35 -15.67 2.68
CA GLU A 218 -21.20 -14.59 3.16
C GLU A 218 -20.62 -13.23 2.79
N LEU A 219 -19.31 -13.06 2.97
CA LEU A 219 -18.61 -11.86 2.50
C LEU A 219 -18.82 -11.64 1.00
N GLN A 220 -18.70 -12.68 0.18
CA GLN A 220 -18.98 -12.60 -1.26
C GLN A 220 -20.42 -12.14 -1.54
N ARG A 221 -21.41 -12.64 -0.80
CA ARG A 221 -22.82 -12.19 -0.91
C ARG A 221 -23.00 -10.73 -0.53
N LEU A 222 -22.30 -10.24 0.49
CA LEU A 222 -22.34 -8.83 0.90
C LEU A 222 -21.72 -7.90 -0.16
N ILE A 223 -20.65 -8.35 -0.81
CA ILE A 223 -19.87 -7.58 -1.79
C ILE A 223 -20.52 -7.58 -3.18
N ALA A 224 -21.12 -8.70 -3.61
CA ALA A 224 -21.67 -8.88 -4.94
C ALA A 224 -22.64 -7.75 -5.42
N PRO A 225 -23.57 -7.22 -4.60
CA PRO A 225 -24.48 -6.17 -5.04
C PRO A 225 -23.89 -4.76 -5.02
N ILE A 226 -22.63 -4.58 -4.60
CA ILE A 226 -22.01 -3.25 -4.50
C ILE A 226 -21.79 -2.65 -5.89
N ARG A 227 -22.18 -1.38 -6.02
CA ARG A 227 -21.95 -0.50 -7.17
C ARG A 227 -20.57 0.11 -7.10
N TRP A 228 -19.64 -0.47 -7.85
CA TRP A 228 -18.24 -0.04 -7.86
C TRP A 228 -18.00 1.20 -8.73
N GLU A 229 -18.98 1.63 -9.52
CA GLU A 229 -18.88 2.80 -10.40
C GLU A 229 -18.52 4.05 -9.60
N ARG A 230 -17.62 4.89 -10.14
CA ARG A 230 -17.15 6.11 -9.48
C ARG A 230 -18.17 7.24 -9.63
N GLU A 231 -19.36 7.02 -9.08
CA GLU A 231 -20.49 7.94 -9.17
C GLU A 231 -20.86 8.52 -7.81
N ALA A 232 -21.14 9.83 -7.78
CA ALA A 232 -21.44 10.54 -6.53
C ALA A 232 -22.66 9.98 -5.81
N ARG A 233 -23.66 9.48 -6.55
CA ARG A 233 -24.84 8.83 -5.96
C ARG A 233 -24.49 7.62 -5.09
N TYR A 234 -23.38 6.92 -5.38
CA TYR A 234 -22.96 5.75 -4.61
C TYR A 234 -21.93 6.09 -3.53
N TRP A 235 -20.91 6.89 -3.86
CA TRP A 235 -19.72 6.99 -3.00
C TRP A 235 -19.53 8.32 -2.26
N HIS A 236 -20.32 9.35 -2.58
CA HIS A 236 -20.20 10.65 -1.92
C HIS A 236 -20.57 10.57 -0.44
N GLY A 237 -19.68 11.04 0.44
CA GLY A 237 -19.83 10.97 1.89
C GLY A 237 -19.43 9.62 2.49
N ILE A 238 -19.18 8.60 1.66
CA ILE A 238 -18.74 7.28 2.11
C ILE A 238 -17.23 7.16 1.93
N ALA A 239 -16.78 7.04 0.68
CA ALA A 239 -15.36 6.91 0.31
C ALA A 239 -14.78 8.12 -0.44
N ALA A 240 -15.64 9.04 -0.88
CA ALA A 240 -15.24 10.20 -1.68
C ALA A 240 -16.00 11.46 -1.26
N SER A 241 -15.41 12.63 -1.51
CA SER A 241 -16.11 13.91 -1.50
C SER A 241 -16.41 14.34 -2.94
N ALA A 242 -17.55 14.98 -3.18
CA ALA A 242 -17.88 15.53 -4.50
C ALA A 242 -17.56 17.03 -4.46
N ASN A 243 -16.95 17.56 -5.51
CA ASN A 243 -16.83 19.01 -5.67
C ASN A 243 -18.16 19.63 -6.13
N VAL A 244 -18.20 20.96 -6.27
CA VAL A 244 -19.39 21.71 -6.69
C VAL A 244 -19.91 21.26 -8.08
N SER A 245 -19.03 20.73 -8.93
CA SER A 245 -19.37 20.18 -10.25
C SER A 245 -19.75 18.69 -10.22
N GLY A 246 -19.88 18.08 -9.05
CA GLY A 246 -20.26 16.67 -8.90
C GLY A 246 -19.14 15.66 -9.17
N VAL A 247 -17.91 16.11 -9.43
CA VAL A 247 -16.76 15.23 -9.66
C VAL A 247 -16.28 14.67 -8.33
N LEU A 248 -16.18 13.34 -8.25
CA LEU A 248 -15.71 12.66 -7.05
C LEU A 248 -14.20 12.73 -6.88
N ASN A 249 -13.79 13.07 -5.66
CA ASN A 249 -12.43 12.97 -5.19
C ASN A 249 -12.32 11.87 -4.13
N PHE A 250 -11.56 10.83 -4.46
CA PHE A 250 -11.23 9.71 -3.55
C PHE A 250 -9.88 9.93 -2.86
N ALA A 251 -9.40 11.18 -2.77
CA ALA A 251 -8.12 11.51 -2.13
C ALA A 251 -8.10 11.23 -0.61
N GLY A 252 -9.27 10.97 0.01
CA GLY A 252 -9.35 10.50 1.37
C GLY A 252 -8.56 9.21 1.56
N GLY A 253 -7.65 9.19 2.53
CA GLY A 253 -6.88 8.02 2.89
C GLY A 253 -7.71 6.99 3.66
N ALA A 254 -7.10 5.85 3.96
CA ALA A 254 -7.72 4.79 4.77
C ALA A 254 -8.34 5.33 6.08
N LYS A 255 -7.67 6.26 6.75
CA LYS A 255 -8.10 6.87 8.02
C LYS A 255 -9.35 7.76 7.89
N ASP A 256 -9.56 8.36 6.73
CA ASP A 256 -10.63 9.36 6.56
C ASP A 256 -12.00 8.72 6.34
N ALA A 257 -12.01 7.53 5.71
CA ALA A 257 -13.23 6.92 5.19
C ALA A 257 -13.29 5.40 5.30
N GLY A 258 -12.18 4.70 5.61
CA GLY A 258 -12.15 3.24 5.65
C GLY A 258 -13.17 2.62 6.60
N GLY A 259 -13.39 3.24 7.76
CA GLY A 259 -14.39 2.79 8.74
C GLY A 259 -15.82 2.90 8.20
N ARG A 260 -16.16 4.02 7.54
CA ARG A 260 -17.48 4.21 6.90
C ARG A 260 -17.70 3.23 5.75
N VAL A 261 -16.66 2.95 4.96
CA VAL A 261 -16.76 1.93 3.90
C VAL A 261 -16.99 0.55 4.51
N ALA A 262 -16.27 0.19 5.57
CA ALA A 262 -16.49 -1.09 6.26
C ALA A 262 -17.93 -1.22 6.75
N ASP A 263 -18.47 -0.17 7.37
CA ASP A 263 -19.86 -0.14 7.85
C ASP A 263 -20.86 -0.31 6.69
N ALA A 264 -20.62 0.37 5.56
CA ALA A 264 -21.47 0.23 4.37
C ALA A 264 -21.44 -1.18 3.75
N ILE A 265 -20.27 -1.86 3.82
CA ILE A 265 -20.13 -3.23 3.32
C ILE A 265 -20.87 -4.21 4.24
N LEU A 266 -20.58 -4.15 5.55
CA LEU A 266 -21.02 -5.12 6.56
C LEU A 266 -22.50 -4.94 6.96
N HIS A 267 -23.04 -3.72 6.88
CA HIS A 267 -24.41 -3.39 7.26
C HIS A 267 -25.23 -2.92 6.04
N PRO A 268 -25.68 -3.85 5.17
CA PRO A 268 -26.41 -3.52 3.93
C PRO A 268 -27.71 -2.74 4.17
N GLU A 269 -28.31 -2.88 5.36
CA GLU A 269 -29.51 -2.18 5.79
C GLU A 269 -29.28 -0.72 6.21
N SER A 270 -28.04 -0.34 6.48
CA SER A 270 -27.68 1.04 6.81
C SER A 270 -27.88 1.98 5.61
N ASP A 271 -28.01 3.28 5.86
CA ASP A 271 -28.14 4.27 4.77
C ASP A 271 -26.95 4.22 3.81
N TYR A 272 -25.73 4.07 4.33
CA TYR A 272 -24.54 3.92 3.51
C TYR A 272 -24.53 2.56 2.77
N GLY A 273 -24.97 1.48 3.41
CA GLY A 273 -25.02 0.16 2.81
C GLY A 273 -26.01 0.06 1.65
N ARG A 274 -27.20 0.66 1.80
CA ARG A 274 -28.19 0.79 0.73
C ARG A 274 -27.66 1.60 -0.43
N ARG A 275 -27.04 2.75 -0.13
CA ARG A 275 -26.52 3.68 -1.12
C ARG A 275 -25.45 3.08 -2.02
N ILE A 276 -24.47 2.36 -1.46
CA ILE A 276 -23.44 1.68 -2.29
C ILE A 276 -24.01 0.52 -3.11
N ARG A 277 -25.24 0.08 -2.87
CA ARG A 277 -25.95 -0.94 -3.67
C ARG A 277 -26.95 -0.33 -4.65
N GLY A 278 -27.13 0.99 -4.59
CA GLY A 278 -27.98 1.78 -5.47
C GLY A 278 -29.44 1.87 -5.06
N PHE A 279 -29.72 1.69 -3.76
CA PHE A 279 -31.02 1.94 -3.13
C PHE A 279 -31.06 3.30 -2.42
#